data_AF-A0A7R9TKG0-F1
#
_entry.id   AF-A0A7R9TKG0-F1
#
_cell.length_a   1.000
_cell.length_b   1.000
_cell.length_c   1.000
_cell.angle_alpha   90.00
_cell.angle_beta   90.00
_cell.angle_gamma   90.00
#
_symmetry.space_group_name_H-M   'P 1'
#
loop_
_entity.id
_entity.type
_entity.pdbx_description
1 polymer ?
#
loop_
_entity_poly.entity_id
_entity_poly.type
_entity_poly.pdbx_seq_one_letter_code
_entity_poly.pdbx_strand_id
1 'polypeptide(L)'
;MSYVIDIIRAAASDDASLSALNVFGHSLSPAFDADTFEYNVTTVFDNAYVMLSATANSELLEGITIMGRRASSGEQIVLPVEVGETDIDVIVTPQDTRYPRTYALVVVRLGPSEDATLSSLEVATEDDGRVLKLEPDFSPTIREYTATARARVLGGARRQVWRSQW
;
A
#
# COMPACT_ATOMS: atom_id res chain seq x y z
N MET A 1 -57.12 -17.29 -34.55
CA MET A 1 -55.66 -17.37 -34.72
C MET A 1 -55.02 -17.72 -33.40
N SER A 2 -54.05 -18.61 -33.41
CA SER A 2 -53.17 -18.91 -32.27
C SER A 2 -51.76 -18.50 -32.64
N TYR A 3 -51.10 -17.75 -31.76
CA TYR A 3 -49.69 -17.39 -31.91
C TYR A 3 -48.87 -18.39 -31.10
N VAL A 4 -47.82 -18.91 -31.72
CA VAL A 4 -46.78 -19.67 -31.03
C VAL A 4 -45.60 -18.73 -30.86
N ILE A 5 -45.11 -18.62 -29.63
CA ILE A 5 -43.89 -17.90 -29.29
C ILE A 5 -42.91 -18.96 -28.79
N ASP A 6 -41.81 -19.14 -29.51
CA ASP A 6 -40.70 -19.98 -29.05
C ASP A 6 -39.82 -19.16 -28.11
N ILE A 7 -39.75 -19.59 -26.85
CA ILE A 7 -38.84 -19.02 -25.85
C ILE A 7 -37.63 -19.94 -25.76
N ILE A 8 -36.47 -19.45 -26.23
CA ILE A 8 -35.19 -20.16 -26.13
C ILE A 8 -34.37 -19.51 -25.02
N ARG A 9 -33.97 -20.30 -24.02
CA ARG A 9 -33.07 -19.85 -22.95
C ARG A 9 -31.62 -20.08 -23.39
N ALA A 10 -30.78 -19.06 -23.28
CA ALA A 10 -29.34 -19.19 -23.48
C ALA A 10 -28.72 -20.16 -22.44
N ALA A 11 -27.60 -20.77 -22.78
CA ALA A 11 -26.80 -21.53 -21.82
C ALA A 11 -26.28 -20.60 -20.71
N ALA A 12 -26.06 -21.14 -19.51
CA ALA A 12 -25.44 -20.38 -18.44
C ALA A 12 -23.97 -20.09 -18.81
N SER A 13 -23.52 -18.87 -18.53
CA SER A 13 -22.11 -18.49 -18.73
C SER A 13 -21.21 -19.22 -17.73
N ASP A 14 -20.08 -19.74 -18.20
CA ASP A 14 -19.00 -20.32 -17.39
C ASP A 14 -17.78 -19.39 -17.26
N ASP A 15 -17.85 -18.17 -17.82
CA ASP A 15 -16.78 -17.19 -17.73
C ASP A 15 -16.63 -16.62 -16.32
N ALA A 16 -15.63 -17.16 -15.61
CA ALA A 16 -15.22 -16.74 -14.27
C ALA A 16 -13.96 -15.87 -14.26
N SER A 17 -13.54 -15.31 -15.40
CA SER A 17 -12.32 -14.51 -15.47
C SER A 17 -12.51 -13.09 -14.91
N LEU A 18 -11.43 -12.51 -14.37
CA LEU A 18 -11.36 -11.09 -14.07
C LEU A 18 -10.87 -10.32 -15.32
N SER A 19 -11.43 -9.14 -15.55
CA SER A 19 -10.90 -8.14 -16.48
C SER A 19 -9.92 -7.18 -15.80
N ALA A 20 -9.98 -7.05 -14.47
CA ALA A 20 -9.02 -6.30 -13.68
C ALA A 20 -8.93 -6.80 -12.23
N LEU A 21 -7.72 -6.77 -11.67
CA LEU A 21 -7.44 -6.87 -10.24
C LEU A 21 -6.55 -5.69 -9.86
N ASN A 22 -6.97 -4.87 -8.89
CA ASN A 22 -6.25 -3.66 -8.53
C ASN A 22 -6.10 -3.50 -7.02
N VAL A 23 -4.87 -3.24 -6.57
CA VAL A 23 -4.55 -2.87 -5.19
C VAL A 23 -4.12 -1.41 -5.18
N PHE A 24 -4.98 -0.53 -4.68
CA PHE A 24 -4.78 0.91 -4.83
C PHE A 24 -3.50 1.38 -4.11
N GLY A 25 -2.64 2.08 -4.85
CA GLY A 25 -1.33 2.53 -4.36
C GLY A 25 -0.21 1.51 -4.52
N HIS A 26 -0.49 0.35 -5.12
CA HIS A 26 0.48 -0.72 -5.30
C HIS A 26 0.45 -1.28 -6.73
N SER A 27 1.56 -1.87 -7.15
CA SER A 27 1.65 -2.65 -8.38
C SER A 27 1.62 -4.13 -8.03
N LEU A 28 0.80 -4.90 -8.75
CA LEU A 28 0.82 -6.36 -8.67
C LEU A 28 2.12 -6.90 -9.28
N SER A 29 2.66 -7.95 -8.65
CA SER A 29 3.76 -8.75 -9.20
C SER A 29 3.31 -10.21 -9.32
N PRO A 30 3.17 -10.76 -10.54
CA PRO A 30 3.33 -10.09 -11.84
C PRO A 30 2.24 -9.04 -12.11
N ALA A 31 2.40 -8.25 -13.18
CA ALA A 31 1.34 -7.37 -13.66
C ALA A 31 0.07 -8.20 -13.99
N PHE A 32 -1.11 -7.60 -13.82
CA PHE A 32 -2.37 -8.32 -13.99
C PHE A 32 -2.50 -8.94 -15.38
N ASP A 33 -2.83 -10.23 -15.39
CA ASP A 33 -3.19 -11.03 -16.55
C ASP A 33 -4.31 -11.99 -16.16
N ALA A 34 -5.36 -12.12 -16.97
CA ALA A 34 -6.56 -12.88 -16.60
C ALA A 34 -6.29 -14.38 -16.38
N ASP A 35 -5.20 -14.91 -16.92
CA ASP A 35 -4.76 -16.30 -16.81
C ASP A 35 -3.67 -16.50 -15.74
N THR A 36 -3.28 -15.44 -15.03
CA THR A 36 -2.42 -15.53 -13.85
C THR A 36 -3.25 -15.54 -12.58
N PHE A 37 -3.00 -16.53 -11.72
CA PHE A 37 -3.78 -16.79 -10.52
C PHE A 37 -3.06 -16.49 -9.21
N GLU A 38 -1.79 -16.10 -9.26
CA GLU A 38 -0.98 -15.78 -8.09
C GLU A 38 -0.35 -14.40 -8.25
N TYR A 39 -0.60 -13.53 -7.27
CA TYR A 39 -0.11 -12.16 -7.26
C TYR A 39 0.51 -11.82 -5.92
N ASN A 40 1.49 -10.92 -5.96
CA ASN A 40 2.15 -10.40 -4.78
C ASN A 40 2.10 -8.88 -4.77
N VAL A 41 1.90 -8.31 -3.58
CA VAL A 41 2.04 -6.88 -3.30
C VAL A 41 2.84 -6.70 -2.02
N THR A 42 3.75 -5.74 -2.02
CA THR A 42 4.44 -5.32 -0.80
C THR A 42 3.96 -3.94 -0.37
N THR A 43 3.69 -3.78 0.92
CA THR A 43 3.31 -2.51 1.55
C THR A 43 4.24 -2.17 2.71
N VAL A 44 4.38 -0.87 3.00
CA VAL A 44 5.25 -0.38 4.07
C VAL A 44 4.61 -0.61 5.45
N PHE A 45 5.44 -0.57 6.49
CA PHE A 45 5.02 -0.81 7.87
C PHE A 45 3.82 0.04 8.31
N ASP A 46 3.78 1.33 7.94
CA ASP A 46 2.71 2.26 8.35
C ASP A 46 1.34 1.98 7.73
N ASN A 47 1.29 1.19 6.64
CA ASN A 47 0.06 0.84 5.95
C ASN A 47 -0.54 -0.46 6.53
N ALA A 48 -1.41 -0.33 7.53
CA ALA A 48 -2.09 -1.47 8.17
C ALA A 48 -3.29 -2.04 7.38
N TYR A 49 -3.56 -1.52 6.19
CA TYR A 49 -4.64 -1.98 5.31
C TYR A 49 -4.26 -1.80 3.85
N VAL A 50 -4.94 -2.55 2.99
CA VAL A 50 -4.95 -2.35 1.54
C VAL A 50 -6.37 -2.12 1.06
N MET A 51 -6.51 -1.36 -0.02
CA MET A 51 -7.78 -1.23 -0.73
C MET A 51 -7.69 -2.03 -2.02
N LEU A 52 -8.63 -2.94 -2.22
CA LEU A 52 -8.65 -3.90 -3.32
C LEU A 52 -9.94 -3.74 -4.11
N SER A 53 -9.88 -3.89 -5.44
CA SER A 53 -11.04 -4.09 -6.29
C SER A 53 -10.79 -5.20 -7.31
N ALA A 54 -11.81 -6.02 -7.55
CA ALA A 54 -11.79 -7.07 -8.57
C ALA A 54 -12.97 -6.86 -9.53
N THR A 55 -12.69 -6.77 -10.82
CA THR A 55 -13.70 -6.57 -11.88
C THR A 55 -13.80 -7.83 -12.70
N ALA A 56 -14.99 -8.45 -12.74
CA ALA A 56 -15.24 -9.60 -13.60
C ALA A 56 -15.20 -9.21 -15.08
N ASN A 57 -14.87 -10.18 -15.94
CA ASN A 57 -14.92 -10.02 -17.39
C ASN A 57 -16.36 -10.07 -17.93
N SER A 58 -17.19 -10.93 -17.35
CA SER A 58 -18.60 -11.10 -17.71
C SER A 58 -19.52 -10.45 -16.68
N GLU A 59 -20.68 -9.94 -17.12
CA GLU A 59 -21.75 -9.51 -16.23
C GLU A 59 -22.65 -10.69 -15.78
N LEU A 60 -22.51 -11.85 -16.43
CA LEU A 60 -23.30 -13.07 -16.16
C LEU A 60 -22.65 -13.91 -15.06
N LEU A 61 -22.77 -13.44 -13.82
CA LEU A 61 -22.12 -14.00 -12.63
C LEU A 61 -23.13 -14.46 -11.59
N GLU A 62 -22.74 -15.40 -10.73
CA GLU A 62 -23.39 -15.55 -9.41
C GLU A 62 -22.87 -14.46 -8.46
N GLY A 63 -21.56 -14.19 -8.48
CA GLY A 63 -20.95 -13.20 -7.59
C GLY A 63 -19.42 -13.27 -7.54
N ILE A 64 -18.84 -12.29 -6.85
CA ILE A 64 -17.43 -12.26 -6.47
C ILE A 64 -17.35 -12.31 -4.95
N THR A 65 -16.42 -13.07 -4.40
CA THR A 65 -16.08 -13.02 -2.97
C THR A 65 -14.61 -12.70 -2.77
N ILE A 66 -14.33 -11.78 -1.86
CA ILE A 66 -12.98 -11.38 -1.45
C ILE A 66 -12.85 -11.72 0.02
N MET A 67 -11.93 -12.61 0.40
CA MET A 67 -11.81 -13.12 1.78
C MET A 67 -13.15 -13.64 2.33
N GLY A 68 -13.90 -14.34 1.49
CA GLY A 68 -15.24 -14.86 1.82
C GLY A 68 -16.35 -13.80 1.94
N ARG A 69 -16.05 -12.51 1.79
CA ARG A 69 -17.05 -11.43 1.77
C ARG A 69 -17.54 -11.20 0.34
N ARG A 70 -18.86 -11.17 0.14
CA ARG A 70 -19.44 -10.81 -1.17
C ARG A 70 -19.04 -9.38 -1.56
N ALA A 71 -18.73 -9.22 -2.84
CA ALA A 71 -18.35 -7.97 -3.48
C ALA A 71 -19.07 -7.84 -4.83
N SER A 72 -19.43 -6.62 -5.20
CA SER A 72 -19.86 -6.30 -6.55
C SER A 72 -18.64 -6.23 -7.48
N SER A 73 -18.84 -6.47 -8.77
CA SER A 73 -17.77 -6.28 -9.76
C SER A 73 -17.27 -4.83 -9.73
N GLY A 74 -15.95 -4.65 -9.56
CA GLY A 74 -15.30 -3.35 -9.44
C GLY A 74 -15.48 -2.65 -8.10
N GLU A 75 -16.14 -3.27 -7.11
CA GLU A 75 -16.30 -2.69 -5.78
C GLU A 75 -14.95 -2.56 -5.07
N GLN A 76 -14.74 -1.42 -4.41
CA GLN A 76 -13.55 -1.18 -3.60
C GLN A 76 -13.80 -1.66 -2.17
N ILE A 77 -12.95 -2.57 -1.70
CA ILE A 77 -13.02 -3.13 -0.36
C ILE A 77 -11.71 -2.85 0.36
N VAL A 78 -11.82 -2.31 1.58
CA VAL A 78 -10.68 -2.14 2.49
C VAL A 78 -10.50 -3.43 3.29
N LEU A 79 -9.27 -3.95 3.30
CA LEU A 79 -8.86 -5.16 3.99
C LEU A 79 -7.71 -4.85 4.94
N PRO A 80 -7.82 -5.17 6.24
CA PRO A 80 -6.69 -5.05 7.16
C PRO A 80 -5.61 -6.06 6.80
N VAL A 81 -4.34 -5.68 7.02
CA VAL A 81 -3.18 -6.56 6.82
C VAL A 81 -2.25 -6.50 8.02
N GLU A 82 -1.82 -7.68 8.46
CA GLU A 82 -0.86 -7.82 9.55
C GLU A 82 0.57 -7.71 9.02
N VAL A 83 1.53 -7.41 9.91
CA VAL A 83 2.95 -7.45 9.54
C VAL A 83 3.32 -8.88 9.11
N GLY A 84 4.02 -9.01 8.00
CA GLY A 84 4.28 -10.29 7.34
C GLY A 84 3.33 -10.53 6.16
N GLU A 85 3.09 -11.80 5.85
CA GLU A 85 2.22 -12.24 4.75
C GLU A 85 0.76 -12.29 5.19
N THR A 86 -0.13 -11.77 4.35
CA THR A 86 -1.58 -11.93 4.44
C THR A 86 -2.09 -12.48 3.11
N ASP A 87 -2.64 -13.68 3.14
CA ASP A 87 -3.25 -14.32 1.96
C ASP A 87 -4.67 -13.81 1.75
N ILE A 88 -4.97 -13.41 0.52
CA ILE A 88 -6.26 -12.87 0.09
C ILE A 88 -6.76 -13.66 -1.12
N ASP A 89 -7.83 -14.43 -0.91
CA ASP A 89 -8.52 -15.13 -1.98
C ASP A 89 -9.61 -14.25 -2.59
N VAL A 90 -9.53 -14.06 -3.92
CA VAL A 90 -10.59 -13.48 -4.74
C VAL A 90 -11.20 -14.58 -5.59
N ILE A 91 -12.45 -14.94 -5.32
CA ILE A 91 -13.18 -16.00 -6.01
C ILE A 91 -14.25 -15.36 -6.88
N VAL A 92 -14.20 -15.65 -8.18
CA VAL A 92 -15.23 -15.29 -9.15
C VAL A 92 -16.07 -16.52 -9.43
N THR A 93 -17.39 -16.42 -9.20
CA THR A 93 -18.34 -17.49 -9.49
C THR A 93 -19.22 -17.08 -10.66
N PRO A 94 -19.14 -17.76 -11.81
CA PRO A 94 -19.94 -17.43 -12.98
C PRO A 94 -21.38 -17.94 -12.79
N GLN A 95 -22.27 -17.68 -13.76
CA GLN A 95 -23.64 -18.16 -13.70
C GLN A 95 -23.73 -19.70 -13.64
N ASP A 96 -22.85 -20.41 -14.36
CA ASP A 96 -22.63 -21.84 -14.20
C ASP A 96 -21.65 -22.10 -13.05
N THR A 97 -22.18 -22.18 -11.83
CA THR A 97 -21.44 -22.30 -10.57
C THR A 97 -20.50 -23.50 -10.45
N ARG A 98 -20.44 -24.38 -11.46
CA ARG A 98 -19.48 -25.49 -11.56
C ARG A 98 -18.07 -25.05 -11.91
N TYR A 99 -17.89 -23.84 -12.42
CA TYR A 99 -16.59 -23.35 -12.92
C TYR A 99 -16.11 -22.07 -12.21
N PRO A 100 -16.04 -22.04 -10.86
CA PRO A 100 -15.46 -20.88 -10.17
C PRO A 100 -13.96 -20.76 -10.47
N ARG A 101 -13.44 -19.54 -10.37
CA ARG A 101 -12.02 -19.24 -10.54
C ARG A 101 -11.51 -18.43 -9.35
N THR A 102 -10.34 -18.80 -8.85
CA THR A 102 -9.70 -18.15 -7.70
C THR A 102 -8.42 -17.44 -8.15
N TYR A 103 -8.29 -16.19 -7.73
CA TYR A 103 -7.08 -15.38 -7.85
C TYR A 103 -6.54 -15.15 -6.44
N ALA A 104 -5.36 -15.72 -6.16
CA ALA A 104 -4.66 -15.59 -4.89
C ALA A 104 -3.77 -14.34 -4.90
N LEU A 105 -3.93 -13.49 -3.90
CA LEU A 105 -3.11 -12.31 -3.66
C LEU A 105 -2.41 -12.45 -2.31
N VAL A 106 -1.08 -12.46 -2.33
CA VAL A 106 -0.26 -12.39 -1.13
C VAL A 106 0.13 -10.93 -0.90
N VAL A 107 -0.27 -10.38 0.24
CA VAL A 107 0.15 -9.04 0.66
C VAL A 107 1.23 -9.17 1.73
N VAL A 108 2.43 -8.65 1.45
CA VAL A 108 3.54 -8.59 2.39
C VAL A 108 3.60 -7.19 2.99
N ARG A 109 3.24 -7.05 4.26
CA ARG A 109 3.48 -5.81 5.01
C ARG A 109 4.82 -5.90 5.71
N LEU A 110 5.73 -5.00 5.35
CA LEU A 110 7.07 -4.96 5.93
C LEU A 110 7.01 -4.65 7.43
N GLY A 111 7.99 -5.19 8.16
CA GLY A 111 8.22 -4.81 9.57
C GLY A 111 8.77 -3.39 9.71
N PRO A 112 8.88 -2.89 10.96
CA PRO A 112 9.49 -1.59 11.20
C PRO A 112 10.94 -1.57 10.70
N SER A 113 11.42 -0.40 10.28
CA SER A 113 12.82 -0.22 9.93
C SER A 113 13.71 -0.53 11.15
N GLU A 114 14.77 -1.32 10.94
CA GLU A 114 15.83 -1.50 11.94
C GLU A 114 16.82 -0.32 11.94
N ASP A 115 16.79 0.51 10.89
CA ASP A 115 17.60 1.71 10.77
C ASP A 115 16.92 2.89 11.49
N ALA A 116 17.46 3.23 12.66
CA ALA A 116 17.09 4.41 13.44
C ALA A 116 18.11 5.55 13.29
N THR A 117 19.00 5.49 12.28
CA THR A 117 20.00 6.53 12.07
C THR A 117 19.39 7.76 11.40
N LEU A 118 19.81 8.95 11.85
CA LEU A 118 19.48 10.20 11.18
C LEU A 118 20.35 10.31 9.92
N SER A 119 19.75 10.68 8.78
CA SER A 119 20.48 10.94 7.52
C SER A 119 21.03 12.37 7.46
N SER A 120 20.42 13.30 8.19
CA SER A 120 20.92 14.67 8.36
C SER A 120 20.54 15.22 9.75
N LEU A 121 21.34 16.18 10.21
CA LEU A 121 21.03 17.03 11.36
C LEU A 121 21.35 18.47 10.97
N GLU A 122 20.34 19.32 10.94
CA GLU A 122 20.48 20.74 10.64
C GLU A 122 20.09 21.57 11.86
N VAL A 123 20.88 22.59 12.15
CA VAL A 123 20.57 23.59 13.17
C VAL A 123 20.31 24.90 12.46
N ALA A 124 19.09 25.41 12.53
CA ALA A 124 18.73 26.70 11.95
C ALA A 124 18.54 27.77 13.03
N THR A 125 18.87 29.01 12.71
CA THR A 125 18.57 30.18 13.55
C THR A 125 17.10 30.56 13.45
N GLU A 126 16.46 30.86 14.59
CA GLU A 126 15.04 31.23 14.64
C GLU A 126 14.73 32.53 13.89
N ASP A 127 15.68 33.49 13.87
CA ASP A 127 15.45 34.84 13.35
C ASP A 127 15.38 34.93 11.82
N ASP A 128 16.22 34.17 11.12
CA ASP A 128 16.40 34.29 9.65
C ASP A 128 16.38 32.95 8.91
N GLY A 129 16.13 31.83 9.62
CA GLY A 129 16.07 30.48 9.04
C GLY A 129 17.41 29.99 8.49
N ARG A 130 18.53 30.65 8.83
CA ARG A 130 19.85 30.28 8.33
C ARG A 130 20.33 28.98 8.97
N VAL A 131 20.72 28.01 8.14
CA VAL A 131 21.37 26.77 8.58
C VAL A 131 22.81 27.05 9.01
N LEU A 132 23.14 26.65 10.24
CA LEU A 132 24.49 26.69 10.80
C LEU A 132 25.26 25.44 10.38
N LYS A 133 26.51 25.64 9.96
CA LYS A 133 27.40 24.51 9.67
C LYS A 133 27.73 23.79 10.98
N LEU A 134 27.51 22.48 11.00
CA LEU A 134 27.99 21.60 12.06
C LEU A 134 29.48 21.34 11.89
N GLU A 135 30.21 21.35 13.00
CA GLU A 135 31.60 20.91 13.07
C GLU A 135 31.73 19.83 14.14
N PRO A 136 32.12 18.59 13.76
CA PRO A 136 32.38 18.10 12.39
C PRO A 136 31.10 18.03 11.52
N ASP A 137 31.26 17.83 10.19
CA ASP A 137 30.13 17.58 9.30
C ASP A 137 29.32 16.36 9.81
N PHE A 138 28.01 16.36 9.60
CA PHE A 138 27.12 15.35 10.18
C PHE A 138 27.53 13.91 9.79
N SER A 139 27.61 13.03 10.79
CA SER A 139 27.82 11.60 10.64
C SER A 139 27.03 10.84 11.71
N PRO A 140 26.20 9.84 11.35
CA PRO A 140 25.34 9.15 12.33
C PRO A 140 26.11 8.41 13.45
N THR A 141 27.42 8.27 13.32
CA THR A 141 28.31 7.65 14.32
C THR A 141 28.89 8.65 15.34
N ILE A 142 28.78 9.95 15.07
CA ILE A 142 29.28 11.03 15.93
C ILE A 142 28.12 11.53 16.81
N ARG A 143 28.34 11.60 18.13
CA ARG A 143 27.33 12.02 19.10
C ARG A 143 27.50 13.47 19.59
N GLU A 144 28.59 14.12 19.23
CA GLU A 144 28.91 15.48 19.65
C GLU A 144 29.13 16.36 18.43
N TYR A 145 28.37 17.46 18.37
CA TYR A 145 28.47 18.46 17.31
C TYR A 145 28.56 19.85 17.92
N THR A 146 29.27 20.73 17.23
CA THR A 146 29.26 22.15 17.54
C THR A 146 28.70 22.92 16.35
N ALA A 147 27.83 23.89 16.63
CA ALA A 147 27.30 24.82 15.64
C ALA A 147 27.56 26.24 16.15
N THR A 148 28.23 27.06 15.36
CA THR A 148 28.53 28.44 15.77
C THR A 148 27.63 29.43 15.04
N ALA A 149 26.72 30.05 15.78
CA ALA A 149 25.94 31.19 15.29
C ALA A 149 26.78 32.47 15.33
N ARG A 150 26.63 33.35 14.34
CA ARG A 150 27.17 34.71 14.44
C ARG A 150 26.31 35.49 15.43
N ALA A 151 26.90 35.93 16.53
CA ALA A 151 26.21 36.85 17.43
C ALA A 151 25.84 38.12 16.65
N ARG A 152 24.57 38.51 16.69
CA ARG A 152 24.19 39.90 16.39
C ARG A 152 24.91 40.73 17.45
N VAL A 153 25.91 41.52 17.05
CA VAL A 153 26.67 42.35 17.99
C VAL A 153 25.73 43.44 18.50
N LEU A 154 25.03 43.13 19.58
CA LEU A 154 24.47 44.07 20.53
C LEU A 154 25.01 43.65 21.90
N GLY A 155 26.27 44.01 22.16
CA GLY A 155 26.90 44.02 23.49
C GLY A 155 26.83 42.73 24.32
N GLY A 156 27.95 42.00 24.40
CA GLY A 156 28.26 41.09 25.52
C GLY A 156 28.30 39.61 25.14
N ALA A 157 29.51 39.05 25.08
CA ALA A 157 29.75 37.64 24.81
C ALA A 157 29.20 36.74 25.94
N ARG A 158 28.37 35.75 25.60
CA ARG A 158 28.17 34.55 26.42
C ARG A 158 28.40 33.32 25.55
N ARG A 159 29.41 32.53 25.90
CA ARG A 159 29.53 31.13 25.42
C ARG A 159 28.40 30.35 26.07
N GLN A 160 27.55 29.70 25.26
CA GLN A 160 26.71 28.61 25.76
C GLN A 160 27.23 27.30 25.18
N VAL A 161 27.75 26.47 26.06
CA VAL A 161 28.03 25.06 25.82
C VAL A 161 26.76 24.33 26.23
N TRP A 162 26.01 23.80 25.28
CA TRP A 162 24.89 22.91 25.58
C TRP A 162 25.42 21.50 25.70
N ARG A 163 25.33 20.90 26.90
CA ARG A 163 25.54 19.47 27.13
C ARG A 163 24.16 18.83 27.20
N SER A 164 23.83 17.96 26.26
CA SER A 164 22.71 17.03 26.45
C SER A 164 23.14 15.98 27.46
N GLN A 165 22.43 15.90 28.58
CA GLN A 165 22.52 14.80 29.53
C GLN A 165 21.57 13.69 29.03
N TRP A 166 22.08 12.46 29.00
CA TRP A 166 21.27 11.25 29.07
C TRP A 166 21.09 10.88 30.54
#